data_AF-A0A7Y3J9D2-F1
#
_entry.id   AF-A0A7Y3J9D2-F1
#
_cell.length_a   1.000
_cell.length_b   1.000
_cell.length_c   1.000
_cell.angle_alpha   90.00
_cell.angle_beta   90.00
_cell.angle_gamma   90.00
#
_symmetry.space_group_name_H-M   'P 1'
#
loop_
_entity.id
_entity.type
_entity.pdbx_description
1 polymer ?
#
loop_
_entity_poly.entity_id
_entity_poly.type
_entity_poly.pdbx_seq_one_letter_code
_entity_poly.pdbx_strand_id
1 'polypeptide(L)'
;MSIWDQLKKRVEDVARDAQHAVDGLTATAHNLAAPRGLTPDEVARQQAWADALPHADLPAFVKARLGATARRELPWISTATPAEMLAQRSHGIEPVGTVTGNCWYHFGYSWSDGQYDGWHQAIDRLRLEATLLGANAVVDVQLHGQRGQNPTDMDYALSGTAVRVRGLPPSIEPALATVSALHFVRLLDDGAVPVGIAIGAHFDWYIAGAQSYASFAPYGQQGFRPGSGYGGGYGGLYGSGGAGNPWMNAELTDLSAFQQHVRRSALEHLRSDGQRLQASVLAHTQYAELFREEGGNEEPPRYLCRHIAIGTAVAYDRNLPPKASLTPTFSLADRQLEAPPTQP
;
A
#
# COMPACT_ATOMS: atom_id res chain seq x y z
N MET A 1 12.24 46.80 1.68
CA MET A 1 11.09 45.89 1.61
C MET A 1 11.22 44.90 2.76
N SER A 2 10.20 44.75 3.59
CA SER A 2 10.24 43.83 4.74
C SER A 2 10.26 42.37 4.27
N ILE A 3 10.87 41.46 5.04
CA ILE A 3 10.78 40.01 4.80
C ILE A 3 9.31 39.57 4.70
N TRP A 4 8.43 40.21 5.46
CA TRP A 4 6.99 39.96 5.43
C TRP A 4 6.33 40.36 4.11
N ASP A 5 6.78 41.47 3.48
CA ASP A 5 6.26 41.90 2.18
C ASP A 5 6.71 40.95 1.06
N GLN A 6 7.94 40.44 1.15
CA GLN A 6 8.47 39.44 0.22
C GLN A 6 7.74 38.09 0.35
N LEU A 7 7.44 37.68 1.58
CA LEU A 7 6.71 36.44 1.85
C LEU A 7 5.28 36.54 1.33
N LYS A 8 4.58 37.64 1.62
CA LYS A 8 3.22 37.87 1.18
C LYS A 8 3.12 37.85 -0.35
N LYS A 9 4.03 38.55 -1.03
CA LYS A 9 4.09 38.56 -2.50
C LYS A 9 4.33 37.16 -3.07
N ARG A 10 5.23 36.38 -2.49
CA ARG A 10 5.49 35.00 -2.94
C ARG A 10 4.29 34.08 -2.74
N VAL A 11 3.57 34.22 -1.62
CA VAL A 11 2.35 33.44 -1.35
C VAL A 11 1.24 33.80 -2.35
N GLU A 12 1.09 35.09 -2.66
CA GLU A 12 0.11 35.56 -3.66
C GLU A 12 0.44 35.08 -5.08
N ASP A 13 1.72 35.05 -5.46
CA ASP A 13 2.15 34.55 -6.77
C ASP A 13 1.96 33.02 -6.86
N VAL A 14 2.28 32.26 -5.80
CA VAL A 14 2.04 30.80 -5.75
C VAL A 14 0.53 30.48 -5.80
N ALA A 15 -0.30 31.26 -5.11
CA ALA A 15 -1.74 31.08 -5.15
C ALA A 15 -2.30 31.33 -6.56
N ARG A 16 -1.80 32.36 -7.26
CA ARG A 16 -2.18 32.68 -8.64
C ARG A 16 -1.75 31.59 -9.61
N ASP A 17 -0.52 31.08 -9.47
CA ASP A 17 -0.01 29.99 -10.29
C ASP A 17 -0.79 28.69 -10.06
N ALA A 18 -1.17 28.39 -8.82
CA ALA A 18 -2.02 27.26 -8.49
C ALA A 18 -3.42 27.38 -9.12
N GLN A 19 -4.00 28.59 -9.10
CA GLN A 19 -5.29 28.84 -9.72
C GLN A 19 -5.24 28.72 -11.25
N HIS A 20 -4.20 29.26 -11.88
CA HIS A 20 -3.97 29.06 -13.32
C HIS A 20 -3.74 27.59 -13.69
N ALA A 21 -3.06 26.82 -12.85
CA ALA A 21 -2.89 25.39 -13.05
C ALA A 21 -4.22 24.63 -12.93
N VAL A 22 -5.05 24.97 -11.93
CA VAL A 22 -6.39 24.39 -11.75
C VAL A 22 -7.30 24.75 -12.93
N ASP A 23 -7.36 26.03 -13.30
CA ASP A 23 -8.16 26.51 -14.44
C ASP A 23 -7.74 25.81 -15.74
N GLY A 24 -6.43 25.65 -15.94
CA GLY A 24 -5.85 24.89 -17.05
C GLY A 24 -6.26 23.41 -17.03
N LEU A 25 -6.25 22.76 -15.86
CA LEU A 25 -6.72 21.38 -15.71
C LEU A 25 -8.22 21.25 -16.02
N THR A 26 -9.07 22.16 -15.54
CA THR A 26 -10.51 22.17 -15.87
C THR A 26 -10.79 22.45 -17.34
N ALA A 27 -10.05 23.37 -17.97
CA ALA A 27 -10.15 23.66 -19.40
C ALA A 27 -9.70 22.47 -20.26
N THR A 28 -8.69 21.72 -19.79
CA THR A 28 -8.22 20.49 -20.44
C THR A 28 -9.20 19.34 -20.22
N ALA A 29 -9.85 19.26 -19.05
CA ALA A 29 -10.88 18.26 -18.76
C ALA A 29 -12.15 18.43 -19.63
N HIS A 30 -12.47 19.65 -20.06
CA HIS A 30 -13.59 19.92 -20.98
C HIS A 30 -13.26 19.59 -22.45
N ASN A 31 -11.98 19.43 -22.78
CA ASN A 31 -11.50 18.97 -24.08
C ASN A 31 -10.72 17.67 -23.90
N LEU A 32 -11.42 16.57 -23.59
CA LEU A 32 -10.85 15.23 -23.78
C LEU A 32 -10.62 15.04 -25.29
N ALA A 33 -9.50 15.55 -25.76
CA ALA A 33 -9.05 15.43 -27.13
C ALA A 33 -9.01 13.94 -27.50
N ALA A 34 -9.44 13.64 -28.73
CA ALA A 34 -9.30 12.30 -29.29
C ALA A 34 -7.85 11.81 -29.08
N PRO A 35 -7.64 10.50 -28.81
CA PRO A 35 -6.32 9.98 -28.48
C PRO A 35 -5.30 10.40 -29.54
N ARG A 36 -4.31 11.20 -29.14
CA ARG A 36 -3.24 11.65 -30.03
C ARG A 36 -2.26 10.50 -30.21
N GLY A 37 -1.78 10.32 -31.44
CA GLY A 37 -0.67 9.41 -31.71
C GLY A 37 0.58 9.80 -30.89
N LEU A 38 1.30 8.78 -30.40
CA LEU A 38 2.56 8.96 -29.69
C LEU A 38 3.62 9.56 -30.64
N THR A 39 4.43 10.47 -30.11
CA THR A 39 5.66 10.94 -30.77
C THR A 39 6.69 9.82 -30.88
N PRO A 40 7.66 9.92 -31.82
CA PRO A 40 8.78 8.99 -31.88
C PRO A 40 9.53 8.83 -30.55
N ASP A 41 9.72 9.93 -29.82
CA ASP A 41 10.39 9.92 -28.51
C ASP A 41 9.59 9.15 -27.45
N GLU A 42 8.26 9.30 -27.43
CA GLU A 42 7.39 8.54 -26.53
C GLU A 42 7.43 7.04 -26.84
N VAL A 43 7.40 6.68 -28.13
CA VAL A 43 7.54 5.27 -28.55
C VAL A 43 8.89 4.70 -28.13
N ALA A 44 9.98 5.44 -28.32
CA ALA A 44 11.32 5.01 -27.90
C ALA A 44 11.41 4.81 -26.37
N ARG A 45 10.78 5.69 -25.57
CA ARG A 45 10.71 5.52 -24.11
C ARG A 45 9.89 4.30 -23.71
N GLN A 46 8.79 4.02 -24.42
CA GLN A 46 7.97 2.83 -24.17
C GLN A 46 8.75 1.54 -24.47
N GLN A 47 9.48 1.51 -25.57
CA GLN A 47 10.38 0.38 -25.92
C GLN A 47 11.47 0.20 -24.86
N ALA A 48 12.12 1.28 -24.43
CA ALA A 48 13.15 1.19 -23.39
C ALA A 48 12.61 0.63 -22.05
N TRP A 49 11.34 0.91 -21.72
CA TRP A 49 10.68 0.25 -20.59
C TRP A 49 10.42 -1.23 -20.85
N ALA A 50 9.90 -1.60 -22.02
CA ALA A 50 9.66 -2.99 -22.39
C ALA A 50 10.94 -3.85 -22.30
N ASP A 51 12.09 -3.27 -22.62
CA ASP A 51 13.40 -3.94 -22.51
C ASP A 51 13.90 -4.05 -21.06
N ALA A 52 13.63 -3.04 -20.23
CA ALA A 52 14.16 -2.97 -18.86
C ALA A 52 13.36 -3.82 -17.85
N LEU A 53 12.04 -3.88 -18.00
CA LEU A 53 11.14 -4.54 -17.05
C LEU A 53 11.44 -6.04 -16.82
N PRO A 54 11.72 -6.86 -17.86
CA PRO A 54 12.03 -8.29 -17.68
C PRO A 54 13.32 -8.56 -16.90
N HIS A 55 14.16 -7.54 -16.72
CA HIS A 55 15.46 -7.65 -16.08
C HIS A 55 15.51 -6.98 -14.70
N ALA A 56 14.34 -6.57 -14.19
CA ALA A 56 14.23 -5.78 -12.96
C ALA A 56 15.17 -4.56 -12.97
N ASP A 57 15.18 -3.82 -14.09
CA ASP A 57 16.04 -2.66 -14.29
C ASP A 57 15.23 -1.43 -14.71
N LEU A 58 15.90 -0.27 -14.73
CA LEU A 58 15.34 1.01 -15.14
C LEU A 58 15.94 1.48 -16.48
N PRO A 59 15.14 2.12 -17.34
CA PRO A 59 15.63 2.71 -18.58
C PRO A 59 16.75 3.73 -18.37
N ALA A 60 17.65 3.87 -19.34
CA ALA A 60 18.79 4.78 -19.25
C ALA A 60 18.40 6.25 -19.01
N PHE A 61 17.29 6.72 -19.61
CA PHE A 61 16.82 8.09 -19.39
C PHE A 61 16.31 8.31 -17.95
N VAL A 62 15.73 7.28 -17.32
CA VAL A 62 15.32 7.32 -15.91
C VAL A 62 16.56 7.37 -15.02
N LYS A 63 17.54 6.49 -15.27
CA LYS A 63 18.83 6.49 -14.55
C LYS A 63 19.54 7.84 -14.65
N ALA A 64 19.58 8.44 -15.84
CA ALA A 64 20.18 9.76 -16.06
C ALA A 64 19.48 10.86 -15.25
N ARG A 65 18.14 10.90 -15.29
CA ARG A 65 17.32 11.85 -14.52
C ARG A 65 17.54 11.69 -13.01
N LEU A 66 17.45 10.47 -12.50
CA LEU A 66 17.64 10.18 -11.07
C LEU A 66 19.07 10.50 -10.63
N GLY A 67 20.08 10.15 -11.44
CA GLY A 67 21.48 10.49 -11.16
C GLY A 67 21.73 12.00 -11.12
N ALA A 68 21.14 12.77 -12.04
CA ALA A 68 21.23 14.23 -12.02
C ALA A 68 20.52 14.84 -10.80
N THR A 69 19.38 14.27 -10.40
CA THR A 69 18.67 14.65 -9.16
C THR A 69 19.53 14.35 -7.92
N ALA A 70 20.16 13.16 -7.85
CA ALA A 70 21.04 12.76 -6.77
C ALA A 70 22.27 13.67 -6.63
N ARG A 71 22.81 14.16 -7.75
CA ARG A 71 23.90 15.15 -7.81
C ARG A 71 23.44 16.60 -7.60
N ARG A 72 22.14 16.83 -7.38
CA ARG A 72 21.52 18.15 -7.22
C ARG A 72 21.65 19.06 -8.46
N GLU A 73 21.81 18.46 -9.64
CA GLU A 73 21.76 19.15 -10.94
C GLU A 73 20.31 19.41 -11.38
N LEU A 74 19.38 18.59 -10.90
CA LEU A 74 17.94 18.77 -11.07
C LEU A 74 17.27 18.99 -9.72
N PRO A 75 16.13 19.71 -9.68
CA PRO A 75 15.35 19.87 -8.46
C PRO A 75 14.82 18.51 -7.97
N TRP A 76 14.79 18.34 -6.65
CA TRP A 76 14.10 17.23 -6.01
C TRP A 76 12.71 17.65 -5.55
N ILE A 77 11.82 16.68 -5.42
CA ILE A 77 10.42 16.85 -4.99
C ILE A 77 10.19 15.96 -3.76
N SER A 78 9.31 16.35 -2.86
CA SER A 78 8.89 15.54 -1.71
C SER A 78 7.42 15.81 -1.38
N THR A 79 6.76 14.82 -0.82
CA THR A 79 5.42 14.91 -0.24
C THR A 79 5.40 15.44 1.19
N ALA A 80 6.58 15.64 1.81
CA ALA A 80 6.69 16.04 3.20
C ALA A 80 6.12 17.44 3.47
N THR A 81 5.33 17.54 4.53
CA THR A 81 4.86 18.81 5.09
C THR A 81 6.01 19.59 5.74
N PRO A 82 5.87 20.92 5.97
CA PRO A 82 6.90 21.70 6.65
C PRO A 82 7.28 21.17 8.05
N ALA A 83 6.32 20.65 8.80
CA ALA A 83 6.55 20.06 10.11
C ALA A 83 7.42 18.80 10.02
N GLU A 84 7.15 17.95 9.02
CA GLU A 84 7.94 16.76 8.73
C GLU A 84 9.37 17.11 8.29
N MET A 85 9.53 18.10 7.42
CA MET A 85 10.86 18.57 7.02
C MET A 85 11.68 19.10 8.19
N LEU A 86 11.04 19.76 9.16
CA LEU A 86 11.71 20.24 10.37
C LEU A 86 12.16 19.07 11.26
N ALA A 87 11.29 18.07 11.46
CA ALA A 87 11.60 16.87 12.23
C ALA A 87 12.70 16.02 11.58
N GLN A 88 12.68 15.87 10.26
CA GLN A 88 13.73 15.20 9.49
C GLN A 88 15.07 15.89 9.70
N ARG A 89 15.12 17.22 9.55
CA ARG A 89 16.36 18.01 9.70
C ARG A 89 16.99 17.85 11.08
N SER A 90 16.19 17.83 12.15
CA SER A 90 16.72 17.67 13.51
C SER A 90 17.35 16.30 13.76
N HIS A 91 16.99 15.30 12.95
CA HIS A 91 17.52 13.93 13.03
C HIS A 91 18.50 13.60 11.90
N GLY A 92 18.96 14.61 11.15
CA GLY A 92 19.87 14.43 10.04
C GLY A 92 19.28 13.64 8.87
N ILE A 93 17.96 13.56 8.76
CA ILE A 93 17.27 12.95 7.62
C ILE A 93 17.11 14.03 6.54
N GLU A 94 17.59 13.73 5.33
CA GLU A 94 17.56 14.63 4.18
C GLU A 94 16.72 14.01 3.06
N PRO A 95 15.62 14.66 2.61
CA PRO A 95 14.92 14.21 1.41
C PRO A 95 15.80 14.38 0.17
N VAL A 96 15.82 13.35 -0.69
CA VAL A 96 16.62 13.33 -1.93
C VAL A 96 15.78 13.27 -3.20
N GLY A 97 14.50 12.91 -3.09
CA GLY A 97 13.55 13.00 -4.20
C GLY A 97 12.35 12.06 -4.04
N THR A 98 11.34 12.26 -4.88
CA THR A 98 10.22 11.33 -4.99
C THR A 98 10.64 10.11 -5.81
N VAL A 99 10.23 8.94 -5.34
CA VAL A 99 10.39 7.67 -6.05
C VAL A 99 9.03 7.05 -6.32
N THR A 100 8.95 6.28 -7.39
CA THR A 100 7.75 5.56 -7.79
C THR A 100 8.07 4.13 -8.18
N GLY A 101 7.10 3.24 -8.01
CA GLY A 101 7.17 1.87 -8.46
C GLY A 101 5.80 1.42 -8.91
N ASN A 102 5.64 1.03 -10.17
CA ASN A 102 4.37 0.57 -10.70
C ASN A 102 4.51 -0.84 -11.27
N CYS A 103 3.47 -1.66 -11.18
CA CYS A 103 3.42 -3.00 -11.75
C CYS A 103 2.00 -3.31 -12.22
N TRP A 104 1.84 -3.49 -13.53
CA TRP A 104 0.69 -4.19 -14.08
C TRP A 104 0.95 -5.68 -14.03
N TYR A 105 0.03 -6.42 -13.40
CA TYR A 105 0.16 -7.85 -13.19
C TYR A 105 -1.08 -8.59 -13.70
N HIS A 106 -0.85 -9.71 -14.37
CA HIS A 106 -1.88 -10.62 -14.87
C HIS A 106 -1.92 -11.90 -14.02
N PHE A 107 -3.11 -12.31 -13.60
CA PHE A 107 -3.32 -13.50 -12.77
C PHE A 107 -3.63 -14.74 -13.63
N GLY A 108 -2.59 -15.55 -13.89
CA GLY A 108 -2.72 -16.76 -14.71
C GLY A 108 -3.06 -18.07 -13.98
N TYR A 109 -2.81 -18.16 -12.66
CA TYR A 109 -2.97 -19.42 -11.90
C TYR A 109 -3.54 -19.21 -10.49
N SER A 110 -2.93 -18.32 -9.70
CA SER A 110 -3.36 -18.01 -8.34
C SER A 110 -3.56 -16.51 -8.20
N TRP A 111 -4.79 -16.11 -7.87
CA TRP A 111 -5.11 -14.71 -7.63
C TRP A 111 -4.49 -14.19 -6.33
N SER A 112 -4.40 -15.06 -5.32
CA SER A 112 -3.77 -14.70 -4.04
C SER A 112 -2.26 -14.50 -4.20
N ASP A 113 -1.56 -15.45 -4.82
CA ASP A 113 -0.11 -15.34 -5.01
C ASP A 113 0.22 -14.20 -5.98
N GLY A 114 -0.56 -14.06 -7.06
CA GLY A 114 -0.36 -12.97 -8.01
C GLY A 114 -0.59 -11.58 -7.41
N GLN A 115 -1.51 -11.43 -6.44
CA GLN A 115 -1.68 -10.18 -5.70
C GLN A 115 -0.42 -9.82 -4.92
N TYR A 116 0.09 -10.80 -4.18
CA TYR A 116 1.27 -10.65 -3.37
C TYR A 116 2.52 -10.36 -4.22
N ASP A 117 2.71 -11.11 -5.30
CA ASP A 117 3.81 -10.92 -6.25
C ASP A 117 3.77 -9.55 -6.92
N GLY A 118 2.59 -9.08 -7.32
CA GLY A 118 2.41 -7.77 -7.94
C GLY A 118 2.82 -6.60 -7.03
N TRP A 119 2.46 -6.68 -5.74
CA TRP A 119 2.91 -5.70 -4.75
C TRP A 119 4.43 -5.73 -4.54
N HIS A 120 5.02 -6.92 -4.43
CA HIS A 120 6.47 -7.07 -4.28
C HIS A 120 7.25 -6.56 -5.50
N GLN A 121 6.78 -6.84 -6.72
CA GLN A 121 7.36 -6.33 -7.97
C GLN A 121 7.35 -4.80 -8.01
N ALA A 122 6.26 -4.16 -7.58
CA ALA A 122 6.17 -2.71 -7.55
C ALA A 122 7.06 -2.10 -6.45
N ILE A 123 7.20 -2.77 -5.31
CA ILE A 123 8.18 -2.43 -4.25
C ILE A 123 9.61 -2.48 -4.76
N ASP A 124 9.99 -3.53 -5.49
CA ASP A 124 11.35 -3.67 -5.99
C ASP A 124 11.69 -2.57 -7.00
N ARG A 125 10.73 -2.15 -7.82
CA ARG A 125 10.87 -0.98 -8.72
C ARG A 125 11.04 0.33 -7.95
N LEU A 126 10.25 0.55 -6.91
CA LEU A 126 10.39 1.70 -6.00
C LEU A 126 11.80 1.74 -5.39
N ARG A 127 12.30 0.57 -4.96
CA ARG A 127 13.63 0.41 -4.36
C ARG A 127 14.75 0.72 -5.36
N LEU A 128 14.63 0.29 -6.62
CA LEU A 128 15.62 0.63 -7.66
C LEU A 128 15.77 2.14 -7.83
N GLU A 129 14.66 2.89 -7.91
CA GLU A 129 14.74 4.34 -8.01
C GLU A 129 15.40 4.97 -6.77
N ALA A 130 15.05 4.48 -5.57
CA ALA A 130 15.61 4.98 -4.32
C ALA A 130 17.12 4.71 -4.19
N THR A 131 17.58 3.54 -4.62
CA THR A 131 19.01 3.20 -4.66
C THR A 131 19.77 4.13 -5.60
N LEU A 132 19.22 4.45 -6.78
CA LEU A 132 19.85 5.40 -7.71
C LEU A 132 19.92 6.84 -7.19
N LEU A 133 18.97 7.24 -6.33
CA LEU A 133 19.04 8.52 -5.61
C LEU A 133 20.06 8.52 -4.46
N GLY A 134 20.66 7.36 -4.16
CA GLY A 134 21.58 7.18 -3.04
C GLY A 134 20.87 7.36 -1.70
N ALA A 135 19.63 6.89 -1.60
CA ALA A 135 18.83 6.91 -0.38
C ALA A 135 19.24 5.77 0.57
N ASN A 136 18.91 5.93 1.85
CA ASN A 136 18.97 4.84 2.84
C ASN A 136 17.57 4.33 3.17
N ALA A 137 16.55 5.16 2.96
CA ALA A 137 15.17 4.80 3.20
C ALA A 137 14.22 5.54 2.24
N VAL A 138 12.99 5.05 2.15
CA VAL A 138 11.85 5.74 1.55
C VAL A 138 10.77 5.85 2.62
N VAL A 139 10.31 7.07 2.87
CA VAL A 139 9.26 7.38 3.84
C VAL A 139 7.99 7.78 3.12
N ASP A 140 6.87 7.74 3.85
CA ASP A 140 5.55 8.08 3.33
C ASP A 140 5.20 7.29 2.06
N VAL A 141 5.49 5.99 2.09
CA VAL A 141 5.15 5.11 0.97
C VAL A 141 3.64 4.93 0.91
N GLN A 142 3.04 5.53 -0.12
CA GLN A 142 1.64 5.41 -0.45
C GLN A 142 1.46 4.28 -1.46
N LEU A 143 0.41 3.50 -1.29
CA LEU A 143 0.10 2.34 -2.14
C LEU A 143 -1.29 2.49 -2.74
N HIS A 144 -1.41 2.23 -4.03
CA HIS A 144 -2.65 2.30 -4.78
C HIS A 144 -2.79 1.04 -5.64
N GLY A 145 -3.91 0.32 -5.46
CA GLY A 145 -4.22 -0.88 -6.23
C GLY A 145 -5.50 -0.67 -7.03
N GLN A 146 -5.43 -0.82 -8.35
CA GLN A 146 -6.58 -0.62 -9.23
C GLN A 146 -6.79 -1.82 -10.16
N ARG A 147 -8.02 -2.33 -10.24
CA ARG A 147 -8.36 -3.41 -11.17
C ARG A 147 -8.29 -2.89 -12.61
N GLY A 148 -7.72 -3.68 -13.50
CA GLY A 148 -7.79 -3.46 -14.93
C GLY A 148 -9.20 -3.67 -15.50
N GLN A 149 -9.37 -3.38 -16.79
CA GLN A 149 -10.63 -3.71 -17.49
C GLN A 149 -10.83 -5.22 -17.63
N ASN A 150 -9.73 -5.95 -17.83
CA ASN A 150 -9.74 -7.40 -17.79
C ASN A 150 -9.83 -7.84 -16.32
N PRO A 151 -10.79 -8.73 -15.97
CA PRO A 151 -10.94 -9.25 -14.63
C PRO A 151 -9.63 -9.70 -13.97
N THR A 152 -8.76 -10.35 -14.74
CA THR A 152 -7.52 -10.97 -14.28
C THR A 152 -6.33 -10.03 -14.16
N ASP A 153 -6.52 -8.72 -14.34
CA ASP A 153 -5.41 -7.77 -14.40
C ASP A 153 -5.53 -6.73 -13.27
N MET A 154 -4.39 -6.33 -12.71
CA MET A 154 -4.33 -5.34 -11.63
C MET A 154 -3.12 -4.43 -11.82
N ASP A 155 -3.31 -3.14 -11.55
CA ASP A 155 -2.26 -2.14 -11.41
C ASP A 155 -1.91 -1.95 -9.93
N TYR A 156 -0.63 -2.07 -9.62
CA TYR A 156 -0.05 -1.75 -8.33
C TYR A 156 0.85 -0.54 -8.49
N ALA A 157 0.53 0.56 -7.85
CA ALA A 157 1.34 1.77 -7.86
C ALA A 157 1.77 2.13 -6.44
N LEU A 158 3.05 2.44 -6.30
CA LEU A 158 3.65 2.96 -5.08
C LEU A 158 4.34 4.28 -5.38
N SER A 159 4.29 5.18 -4.42
CA SER A 159 5.06 6.43 -4.43
C SER A 159 5.52 6.77 -3.02
N GLY A 160 6.64 7.47 -2.89
CA GLY A 160 7.14 7.91 -1.60
C GLY A 160 8.28 8.91 -1.74
N THR A 161 8.78 9.40 -0.60
CA THR A 161 9.94 10.29 -0.56
C THR A 161 11.17 9.47 -0.18
N ALA A 162 12.14 9.36 -1.09
CA ALA A 162 13.45 8.83 -0.79
C ALA A 162 14.22 9.81 0.10
N VAL A 163 14.85 9.28 1.16
CA VAL A 163 15.59 10.04 2.16
C VAL A 163 16.97 9.45 2.42
N ARG A 164 17.90 10.32 2.79
CA ARG A 164 19.24 9.97 3.24
C ARG A 164 19.37 10.30 4.73
N VAL A 165 19.87 9.36 5.52
CA VAL A 165 20.17 9.59 6.94
C VAL A 165 21.64 9.94 7.05
N ARG A 166 21.95 11.11 7.61
CA ARG A 166 23.32 11.62 7.73
C ARG A 166 24.17 10.66 8.57
N GLY A 167 25.36 10.36 8.06
CA GLY A 167 26.30 9.44 8.72
C GLY A 167 26.12 7.98 8.33
N LEU A 168 25.07 7.63 7.57
CA LEU A 168 24.92 6.30 6.98
C LEU A 168 25.34 6.31 5.49
N PRO A 169 26.13 5.31 5.03
CA PRO A 169 26.42 5.17 3.62
C PRO A 169 25.13 4.80 2.85
N PRO A 170 24.96 5.24 1.59
CA PRO A 170 23.81 4.85 0.77
C PRO A 170 23.56 3.34 0.81
N SER A 171 22.29 2.93 0.85
CA SER A 171 21.93 1.51 0.88
C SER A 171 21.65 1.01 -0.53
N ILE A 172 22.10 -0.21 -0.83
CA ILE A 172 21.64 -0.95 -2.02
C ILE A 172 20.23 -1.53 -1.81
N GLU A 173 19.80 -1.63 -0.55
CA GLU A 173 18.46 -2.00 -0.15
C GLU A 173 17.90 -0.95 0.81
N PRO A 174 17.41 0.19 0.29
CA PRO A 174 16.77 1.19 1.13
C PRO A 174 15.60 0.61 1.93
N ALA A 175 15.52 0.97 3.21
CA ALA A 175 14.39 0.62 4.06
C ALA A 175 13.13 1.34 3.56
N LEU A 176 12.01 0.63 3.43
CA LEU A 176 10.76 1.23 2.96
C LEU A 176 9.81 1.38 4.15
N ALA A 177 9.12 2.51 4.25
CA ALA A 177 8.23 2.79 5.36
C ALA A 177 6.96 3.48 4.86
N THR A 178 5.81 2.91 5.22
CA THR A 178 4.49 3.53 4.96
C THR A 178 4.21 4.70 5.91
N VAL A 179 4.93 4.78 7.03
CA VAL A 179 4.85 5.91 7.95
C VAL A 179 5.41 7.18 7.32
N SER A 180 4.80 8.30 7.68
CA SER A 180 5.29 9.63 7.33
C SER A 180 6.67 9.91 7.95
N ALA A 181 7.37 10.92 7.46
CA ALA A 181 8.70 11.23 7.96
C ALA A 181 8.73 11.63 9.44
N LEU A 182 7.67 12.28 9.93
CA LEU A 182 7.53 12.61 11.34
C LEU A 182 7.42 11.33 12.19
N HIS A 183 6.58 10.39 11.78
CA HIS A 183 6.42 9.10 12.46
C HIS A 183 7.69 8.25 12.37
N PHE A 184 8.39 8.29 11.24
CA PHE A 184 9.68 7.62 11.08
C PHE A 184 10.69 8.11 12.13
N VAL A 185 10.80 9.43 12.33
CA VAL A 185 11.63 10.02 13.38
C VAL A 185 11.18 9.58 14.78
N ARG A 186 9.87 9.54 15.04
CA ARG A 186 9.33 9.11 16.35
C ARG A 186 9.62 7.64 16.66
N LEU A 187 9.62 6.77 15.66
CA LEU A 187 10.04 5.39 15.83
C LEU A 187 11.50 5.33 16.26
N LEU A 188 12.39 6.08 15.59
CA LEU A 188 13.80 6.14 15.94
C LEU A 188 14.03 6.70 17.37
N ASP A 189 13.27 7.72 17.78
CA ASP A 189 13.31 8.28 19.15
C ASP A 189 13.02 7.22 20.23
N ASP A 190 12.12 6.28 19.93
CA ASP A 190 11.70 5.19 20.82
C ASP A 190 12.62 3.97 20.74
N GLY A 191 13.63 3.99 19.86
CA GLY A 191 14.53 2.85 19.61
C GLY A 191 13.99 1.81 18.63
N ALA A 192 12.90 2.15 17.94
CA ALA A 192 12.27 1.32 16.92
C ALA A 192 12.78 1.72 15.52
N VAL A 193 13.28 0.76 14.74
CA VAL A 193 13.89 1.02 13.43
C VAL A 193 12.98 0.45 12.33
N PRO A 194 12.43 1.30 11.44
CA PRO A 194 11.76 0.81 10.24
C PRO A 194 12.76 0.07 9.34
N VAL A 195 12.41 -1.16 8.97
CA VAL A 195 13.28 -2.05 8.18
C VAL A 195 12.67 -2.45 6.83
N GLY A 196 11.39 -2.18 6.62
CA GLY A 196 10.73 -2.52 5.36
C GLY A 196 9.21 -2.36 5.43
N ILE A 197 8.56 -2.80 4.37
CA ILE A 197 7.10 -2.89 4.29
C ILE A 197 6.72 -4.37 4.34
N ALA A 198 5.74 -4.69 5.17
CA ALA A 198 5.10 -6.00 5.19
C ALA A 198 3.76 -5.93 4.47
N ILE A 199 3.46 -6.94 3.67
CA ILE A 199 2.23 -7.03 2.88
C ILE A 199 1.48 -8.30 3.25
N GLY A 200 0.20 -8.14 3.52
CA GLY A 200 -0.75 -9.22 3.67
C GLY A 200 -1.88 -9.07 2.68
N ALA A 201 -1.80 -9.78 1.56
CA ALA A 201 -2.84 -9.76 0.54
C ALA A 201 -3.42 -11.16 0.38
N HIS A 202 -4.75 -11.27 0.43
CA HIS A 202 -5.45 -12.51 0.13
C HIS A 202 -6.75 -12.24 -0.60
N PHE A 203 -7.12 -13.20 -1.45
CA PHE A 203 -8.17 -13.08 -2.42
C PHE A 203 -8.80 -14.45 -2.66
N ASP A 204 -10.13 -14.53 -2.61
CA ASP A 204 -10.84 -15.79 -2.85
C ASP A 204 -12.23 -15.54 -3.45
N TRP A 205 -12.85 -16.64 -3.91
CA TRP A 205 -14.20 -16.67 -4.47
C TRP A 205 -15.15 -17.48 -3.59
N TYR A 206 -16.35 -16.95 -3.45
CA TYR A 206 -17.48 -17.64 -2.86
C TYR A 206 -18.59 -17.82 -3.90
N ILE A 207 -19.03 -19.06 -4.09
CA ILE A 207 -20.12 -19.39 -5.02
C ILE A 207 -21.35 -19.73 -4.19
N ALA A 208 -22.40 -18.92 -4.30
CA ALA A 208 -23.62 -19.14 -3.53
C ALA A 208 -24.27 -20.48 -3.91
N GLY A 209 -24.55 -21.33 -2.92
CA GLY A 209 -25.18 -22.64 -3.13
C GLY A 209 -24.21 -23.77 -3.48
N ALA A 210 -22.91 -23.52 -3.65
CA ALA A 210 -21.91 -24.58 -3.63
C ALA A 210 -21.48 -24.81 -2.18
N GLN A 211 -21.58 -26.04 -1.66
CA GLN A 211 -21.09 -26.40 -0.31
C GLN A 211 -19.54 -26.39 -0.19
N SER A 212 -18.85 -25.70 -1.11
CA SER A 212 -17.41 -25.76 -1.28
C SER A 212 -16.87 -24.43 -1.79
N TYR A 213 -15.88 -23.89 -1.07
CA TYR A 213 -14.97 -22.86 -1.59
C TYR A 213 -14.23 -23.45 -2.81
N ALA A 214 -14.19 -22.72 -3.92
CA ALA A 214 -13.43 -23.14 -5.10
C ALA A 214 -11.95 -22.80 -4.91
N SER A 215 -11.32 -23.35 -3.87
CA SER A 215 -9.89 -23.23 -3.65
C SER A 215 -9.15 -24.12 -4.66
N PHE A 216 -8.60 -23.53 -5.73
CA PHE A 216 -7.53 -24.16 -6.50
C PHE A 216 -6.22 -24.04 -5.70
N ALA A 217 -6.15 -24.72 -4.56
CA ALA A 217 -4.93 -24.81 -3.77
C ALA A 217 -4.00 -25.87 -4.39
N PRO A 218 -2.71 -25.56 -4.66
CA PRO A 218 -1.73 -26.59 -4.95
C PRO A 218 -1.55 -27.48 -3.71
N TYR A 219 -1.30 -28.76 -3.97
CA TYR A 219 -1.18 -29.88 -3.02
C TYR A 219 -0.72 -29.51 -1.60
N GLY A 220 -1.58 -29.75 -0.59
CA GLY A 220 -1.13 -30.01 0.78
C GLY A 220 -1.86 -29.29 1.93
N GLN A 221 -2.61 -28.21 1.67
CA GLN A 221 -3.34 -27.51 2.74
C GLN A 221 -4.83 -27.92 2.75
N GLN A 222 -5.26 -28.57 3.83
CA GLN A 222 -6.66 -28.91 4.07
C GLN A 222 -7.50 -27.63 4.07
N GLY A 223 -8.40 -27.51 3.09
CA GLY A 223 -9.34 -26.41 2.98
C GLY A 223 -10.16 -26.21 4.26
N PHE A 224 -10.40 -24.94 4.59
CA PHE A 224 -11.33 -24.56 5.65
C PHE A 224 -12.71 -25.14 5.31
N ARG A 225 -13.24 -26.01 6.17
CA ARG A 225 -14.64 -26.46 6.13
C ARG A 225 -15.44 -25.53 7.06
N PRO A 226 -16.45 -24.78 6.57
CA PRO A 226 -17.30 -24.02 7.47
C PRO A 226 -18.13 -25.02 8.28
N GLY A 227 -17.98 -24.95 9.60
CA GLY A 227 -18.74 -25.64 10.65
C GLY A 227 -19.66 -26.81 10.27
N SER A 228 -19.16 -28.04 10.40
CA SER A 228 -20.00 -29.12 10.94
C SER A 228 -20.04 -28.95 12.46
N GLY A 229 -21.04 -28.23 12.96
CA GLY A 229 -21.24 -28.10 14.41
C GLY A 229 -22.17 -26.97 14.80
N TYR A 230 -23.46 -27.12 14.54
CA TYR A 230 -24.56 -27.04 15.53
C TYR A 230 -25.85 -27.43 14.77
N GLY A 231 -26.56 -28.44 15.28
CA GLY A 231 -27.55 -29.21 14.54
C GLY A 231 -28.77 -28.43 14.03
N GLY A 232 -29.31 -28.88 12.90
CA GLY A 232 -30.62 -28.49 12.40
C GLY A 232 -30.87 -28.85 10.94
N GLY A 233 -31.41 -30.05 10.69
CA GLY A 233 -32.39 -30.36 9.64
C GLY A 233 -32.12 -29.99 8.17
N TYR A 234 -32.01 -31.02 7.34
CA TYR A 234 -32.17 -31.03 5.89
C TYR A 234 -33.32 -30.13 5.37
N GLY A 235 -33.02 -29.27 4.37
CA GLY A 235 -34.04 -28.55 3.60
C GLY A 235 -33.49 -27.70 2.47
N GLY A 236 -33.67 -28.18 1.23
CA GLY A 236 -33.89 -27.37 0.01
C GLY A 236 -33.00 -26.16 -0.26
N LEU A 237 -31.94 -26.38 -1.02
CA LEU A 237 -30.96 -25.40 -1.50
C LEU A 237 -31.48 -24.53 -2.66
N TYR A 238 -32.67 -23.95 -2.55
CA TYR A 238 -33.19 -22.90 -3.44
C TYR A 238 -34.00 -21.91 -2.61
N GLY A 239 -33.29 -21.05 -1.89
CA GLY A 239 -33.89 -19.98 -1.09
C GLY A 239 -33.15 -19.80 0.22
N SER A 240 -32.58 -18.62 0.41
CA SER A 240 -32.08 -18.14 1.70
C SER A 240 -30.84 -18.86 2.25
N GLY A 241 -29.65 -18.46 1.76
CA GLY A 241 -28.48 -18.48 2.63
C GLY A 241 -28.70 -17.48 3.76
N GLY A 242 -29.05 -17.98 4.95
CA GLY A 242 -29.05 -17.20 6.19
C GLY A 242 -30.05 -16.03 6.32
N ALA A 243 -31.00 -15.85 5.41
CA ALA A 243 -32.05 -14.86 5.65
C ALA A 243 -33.05 -15.46 6.64
N GLY A 244 -32.91 -15.05 7.90
CA GLY A 244 -34.08 -14.90 8.77
C GLY A 244 -35.17 -14.11 8.04
N ASN A 245 -36.41 -14.22 8.51
CA ASN A 245 -37.61 -13.54 8.00
C ASN A 245 -37.30 -12.41 7.01
N PRO A 246 -37.66 -12.49 5.70
CA PRO A 246 -37.26 -11.52 4.68
C PRO A 246 -37.77 -10.08 4.94
N TRP A 247 -38.65 -9.92 5.93
CA TRP A 247 -39.14 -8.64 6.42
C TRP A 247 -38.31 -8.07 7.58
N MET A 248 -37.22 -8.72 7.96
CA MET A 248 -36.35 -8.35 9.07
C MET A 248 -34.91 -8.24 8.59
N ASN A 249 -34.18 -7.25 9.12
CA ASN A 249 -32.74 -7.16 8.91
C ASN A 249 -32.07 -8.37 9.58
N ALA A 250 -31.30 -9.13 8.81
CA ALA A 250 -30.56 -10.30 9.28
C ALA A 250 -29.14 -10.29 8.68
N GLU A 251 -28.18 -10.85 9.42
CA GLU A 251 -26.80 -11.02 8.94
C GLU A 251 -26.74 -12.15 7.90
N LEU A 252 -26.03 -11.92 6.79
CA LEU A 252 -25.70 -12.94 5.81
C LEU A 252 -24.47 -13.73 6.27
N THR A 253 -24.69 -14.68 7.18
CA THR A 253 -23.62 -15.38 7.93
C THR A 253 -22.58 -16.06 7.05
N ASP A 254 -22.97 -16.60 5.89
CA ASP A 254 -22.03 -17.27 4.97
C ASP A 254 -21.05 -16.28 4.33
N LEU A 255 -21.55 -15.10 3.90
CA LEU A 255 -20.71 -14.04 3.36
C LEU A 255 -19.84 -13.42 4.46
N SER A 256 -20.37 -13.26 5.67
CA SER A 256 -19.59 -12.83 6.83
C SER A 256 -18.44 -13.82 7.11
N ALA A 257 -18.73 -15.12 7.18
CA ALA A 257 -17.72 -16.14 7.42
C ALA A 257 -16.65 -16.17 6.32
N PHE A 258 -17.06 -16.06 5.06
CA PHE A 258 -16.17 -15.95 3.91
C PHE A 258 -15.26 -14.72 4.00
N GLN A 259 -15.81 -13.53 4.27
CA GLN A 259 -15.01 -12.32 4.44
C GLN A 259 -14.04 -12.43 5.63
N GLN A 260 -14.46 -13.08 6.73
CA GLN A 260 -13.56 -13.35 7.87
C GLN A 260 -12.45 -14.33 7.52
N HIS A 261 -12.70 -15.34 6.68
CA HIS A 261 -11.65 -16.20 6.15
C HIS A 261 -10.64 -15.38 5.36
N VAL A 262 -11.10 -14.61 4.36
CA VAL A 262 -10.21 -13.83 3.49
C VAL A 262 -9.36 -12.85 4.29
N ARG A 263 -9.97 -12.17 5.28
CA ARG A 263 -9.26 -11.26 6.19
C ARG A 263 -8.19 -11.97 7.01
N ARG A 264 -8.50 -13.14 7.60
CA ARG A 264 -7.54 -13.85 8.46
C ARG A 264 -6.33 -14.32 7.69
N SER A 265 -6.50 -14.91 6.50
CA SER A 265 -5.36 -15.36 5.72
C SER A 265 -4.50 -14.18 5.23
N ALA A 266 -5.12 -13.03 4.87
CA ALA A 266 -4.34 -11.82 4.57
C ALA A 266 -3.50 -11.35 5.77
N LEU A 267 -4.05 -11.37 6.99
CA LEU A 267 -3.30 -11.04 8.20
C LEU A 267 -2.22 -12.09 8.54
N GLU A 268 -2.41 -13.34 8.15
CA GLU A 268 -1.37 -14.38 8.23
C GLU A 268 -0.22 -14.10 7.25
N HIS A 269 -0.52 -13.71 6.02
CA HIS A 269 0.51 -13.24 5.06
C HIS A 269 1.28 -12.04 5.62
N LEU A 270 0.58 -11.05 6.18
CA LEU A 270 1.23 -9.88 6.82
C LEU A 270 2.17 -10.30 7.95
N ARG A 271 1.76 -11.29 8.75
CA ARG A 271 2.59 -11.82 9.84
C ARG A 271 3.81 -12.56 9.30
N SER A 272 3.63 -13.38 8.27
CA SER A 272 4.73 -14.07 7.59
C SER A 272 5.76 -13.07 7.05
N ASP A 273 5.32 -11.95 6.49
CA ASP A 273 6.20 -10.86 6.06
C ASP A 273 6.97 -10.22 7.21
N GLY A 274 6.28 -9.90 8.30
CA GLY A 274 6.95 -9.42 9.51
C GLY A 274 8.01 -10.39 10.00
N GLN A 275 7.71 -11.70 9.99
CA GLN A 275 8.67 -12.75 10.36
C GLN A 275 9.87 -12.82 9.41
N ARG A 276 9.66 -12.73 8.08
CA ARG A 276 10.74 -12.68 7.08
C ARG A 276 11.68 -11.50 7.33
N LEU A 277 11.11 -10.35 7.70
CA LEU A 277 11.85 -9.13 8.05
C LEU A 277 12.39 -9.13 9.50
N GLN A 278 12.15 -10.20 10.26
CA GLN A 278 12.49 -10.31 11.69
C GLN A 278 11.98 -9.13 12.53
N ALA A 279 10.80 -8.62 12.19
CA ALA A 279 10.24 -7.38 12.68
C ALA A 279 8.76 -7.53 13.08
N SER A 280 8.28 -6.60 13.90
CA SER A 280 6.84 -6.41 14.13
C SER A 280 6.26 -5.50 13.07
N VAL A 281 4.96 -5.61 12.77
CA VAL A 281 4.33 -4.79 11.72
C VAL A 281 3.42 -3.75 12.36
N LEU A 282 3.72 -2.48 12.12
CA LEU A 282 2.83 -1.36 12.36
C LEU A 282 1.94 -1.18 11.11
N ALA A 283 0.77 -1.80 11.13
CA ALA A 283 -0.18 -1.74 10.02
C ALA A 283 -0.88 -0.38 9.95
N HIS A 284 -0.89 0.25 8.77
CA HIS A 284 -1.50 1.56 8.56
C HIS A 284 -2.64 1.54 7.55
N THR A 285 -2.54 0.68 6.53
CA THR A 285 -3.52 0.62 5.45
C THR A 285 -4.16 -0.75 5.42
N GLN A 286 -5.47 -0.78 5.63
CA GLN A 286 -6.28 -1.98 5.48
C GLN A 286 -7.41 -1.67 4.50
N TYR A 287 -7.55 -2.53 3.50
CA TYR A 287 -8.53 -2.39 2.46
C TYR A 287 -9.21 -3.73 2.25
N ALA A 288 -10.54 -3.72 2.26
CA ALA A 288 -11.36 -4.90 2.12
C ALA A 288 -12.49 -4.60 1.14
N GLU A 289 -12.68 -5.44 0.15
CA GLU A 289 -13.77 -5.32 -0.81
C GLU A 289 -14.40 -6.67 -1.09
N LEU A 290 -15.70 -6.63 -1.34
CA LEU A 290 -16.51 -7.76 -1.78
C LEU A 290 -17.25 -7.33 -3.05
N PHE A 291 -16.93 -7.94 -4.18
CA PHE A 291 -17.63 -7.75 -5.43
C PHE A 291 -18.61 -8.89 -5.64
N ARG A 292 -19.78 -8.58 -6.19
CA ARG A 292 -20.71 -9.59 -6.69
C ARG A 292 -20.61 -9.61 -8.20
N GLU A 293 -20.33 -10.78 -8.75
CA GLU A 293 -20.44 -11.04 -10.18
C GLU A 293 -21.73 -11.83 -10.40
N GLU A 294 -22.63 -11.25 -11.20
CA GLU A 294 -23.81 -11.96 -11.69
C GLU A 294 -23.34 -13.17 -12.49
N GLY A 295 -23.85 -14.36 -12.16
CA GLY A 295 -23.66 -15.53 -13.00
C GLY A 295 -24.35 -15.35 -14.34
N GLY A 296 -23.95 -16.14 -15.35
CA GLY A 296 -24.75 -16.26 -16.57
C GLY A 296 -26.17 -16.77 -16.25
N ASN A 297 -27.05 -16.82 -17.25
CA ASN A 297 -28.48 -17.16 -17.08
C ASN A 297 -28.79 -18.44 -16.26
N GLU A 298 -27.82 -19.35 -16.10
CA GLU A 298 -27.95 -20.62 -15.38
C GLU A 298 -26.93 -20.79 -14.23
N GLU A 299 -26.02 -19.84 -14.01
CA GLU A 299 -24.99 -19.93 -12.96
C GLU A 299 -25.38 -19.11 -11.73
N PRO A 300 -25.12 -19.62 -10.52
CA PRO A 300 -25.33 -18.83 -9.30
C PRO A 300 -24.39 -17.63 -9.27
N PRO A 301 -24.78 -16.53 -8.61
CA PRO A 301 -23.91 -15.37 -8.44
C PRO A 301 -22.66 -15.78 -7.66
N ARG A 302 -21.53 -15.22 -8.07
CA ARG A 302 -20.23 -15.43 -7.44
C ARG A 302 -19.84 -14.16 -6.70
N TYR A 303 -19.21 -14.32 -5.55
CA TYR A 303 -18.73 -13.23 -4.74
C TYR A 303 -17.23 -13.30 -4.66
N LEU A 304 -16.60 -12.16 -4.88
CA LEU A 304 -15.18 -12.02 -4.90
C LEU A 304 -14.74 -11.16 -3.74
N CYS A 305 -13.99 -11.72 -2.80
CA CYS A 305 -13.48 -10.96 -1.68
C CYS A 305 -11.97 -10.79 -1.79
N ARG A 306 -11.51 -9.57 -1.50
CA ARG A 306 -10.10 -9.27 -1.30
C ARG A 306 -9.89 -8.54 0.01
N HIS A 307 -8.80 -8.88 0.69
CA HIS A 307 -8.31 -8.15 1.84
C HIS A 307 -6.82 -7.88 1.66
N ILE A 308 -6.43 -6.62 1.76
CA ILE A 308 -5.06 -6.15 1.65
C ILE A 308 -4.76 -5.35 2.91
N ALA A 309 -3.77 -5.81 3.67
CA ALA A 309 -3.23 -5.13 4.83
C ALA A 309 -1.75 -4.85 4.57
N ILE A 310 -1.32 -3.61 4.75
CA ILE A 310 0.05 -3.18 4.53
C ILE A 310 0.51 -2.38 5.74
N GLY A 311 1.78 -2.57 6.12
CA GLY A 311 2.36 -1.88 7.26
C GLY A 311 3.85 -1.67 7.17
N THR A 312 4.34 -0.76 8.00
CA THR A 312 5.78 -0.60 8.21
C THR A 312 6.24 -1.72 9.13
N ALA A 313 7.20 -2.52 8.68
CA ALA A 313 7.94 -3.46 9.51
C ALA A 313 8.95 -2.68 10.35
N VAL A 314 8.85 -2.84 11.66
CA VAL A 314 9.64 -2.15 12.68
C VAL A 314 10.38 -3.19 13.51
N ALA A 315 11.70 -3.11 13.49
CA ALA A 315 12.58 -3.88 14.35
C ALA A 315 12.88 -3.08 15.62
N TYR A 316 13.04 -3.78 16.74
CA TYR A 316 13.55 -3.18 17.97
C TYR A 316 14.93 -3.78 18.23
N ASP A 317 15.87 -2.95 18.69
CA ASP A 317 17.11 -3.50 19.22
C ASP A 317 16.79 -4.28 20.49
N ARG A 318 17.15 -5.56 20.51
CA ARG A 318 16.91 -6.45 21.66
C ARG A 318 17.60 -5.95 22.93
N ASN A 319 18.66 -5.15 22.79
CA ASN A 319 19.44 -4.60 23.89
C ASN A 319 18.97 -3.20 24.34
N LEU A 320 18.11 -2.55 23.56
CA LEU A 320 17.51 -1.24 23.86
C LEU A 320 15.99 -1.40 23.86
N PRO A 321 15.39 -1.78 25.01
CA PRO A 321 13.94 -1.91 25.09
C PRO A 321 13.27 -0.57 24.74
N PRO A 322 12.05 -0.60 24.16
CA PRO A 322 11.31 0.61 23.84
C PRO A 322 11.22 1.51 25.07
N LYS A 323 11.37 2.83 24.89
CA LYS A 323 11.24 3.78 26.01
C LYS A 323 9.80 3.82 26.51
N ALA A 324 8.83 3.62 25.61
CA ALA A 324 7.43 3.52 25.95
C ALA A 324 7.02 2.08 26.35
N SER A 325 6.34 1.94 27.49
CA SER A 325 5.72 0.66 27.86
C SER A 325 4.41 0.46 27.10
N LEU A 326 4.34 -0.55 26.23
CA LEU A 326 3.08 -0.99 25.62
C LEU A 326 2.28 -1.80 26.64
N THR A 327 1.16 -1.25 27.13
CA THR A 327 0.19 -2.03 27.90
C THR A 327 -0.91 -2.51 26.96
N PRO A 328 -1.06 -3.81 26.69
CA PRO A 328 -2.17 -4.32 25.90
C PRO A 328 -3.47 -3.98 26.62
N THR A 329 -4.29 -3.15 25.99
CA THR A 329 -5.61 -2.77 26.53
C THR A 329 -6.64 -3.29 25.54
N PHE A 330 -7.53 -4.17 26.00
CA PHE A 330 -8.53 -4.81 25.14
C PHE A 330 -9.68 -3.86 24.76
N SER A 331 -9.86 -2.77 25.52
CA SER A 331 -10.86 -1.75 25.27
C SER A 331 -10.41 -0.41 25.85
N LEU A 332 -10.57 0.66 25.06
CA LEU A 332 -10.35 2.03 25.55
C LEU A 332 -11.37 2.44 26.63
N ALA A 333 -12.50 1.74 26.73
CA ALA A 333 -13.49 1.98 27.79
C ALA A 333 -13.03 1.39 29.15
N ASP A 334 -12.14 0.40 29.13
CA ASP A 334 -11.73 -0.33 30.34
C ASP A 334 -10.60 0.38 31.10
N ARG A 335 -10.03 1.46 30.54
CA ARG A 335 -9.07 2.34 31.22
C ARG A 335 -9.48 3.81 31.05
N GLN A 336 -9.57 4.53 32.16
CA GLN A 336 -9.39 5.98 32.11
C GLN A 336 -7.95 6.25 31.66
N LEU A 337 -7.78 6.99 30.57
CA LEU A 337 -6.48 7.48 30.13
C LEU A 337 -5.98 8.45 31.21
N GLU A 338 -5.07 7.98 32.08
CA GLU A 338 -4.39 8.86 33.02
C GLU A 338 -3.58 9.88 32.23
N ALA A 339 -3.75 11.17 32.56
CA ALA A 339 -2.94 12.22 31.97
C ALA A 339 -1.45 11.94 32.31
N PRO A 340 -0.52 12.14 31.37
CA PRO A 340 0.89 11.95 31.66
C PRO A 340 1.29 12.81 32.87
N PRO A 341 2.12 12.29 33.79
CA PRO A 341 2.56 13.07 34.94
C PRO A 341 3.21 14.36 34.45
N THR A 342 2.71 15.50 34.91
CA THR A 342 3.36 16.80 34.70
C THR A 342 4.78 16.71 35.25
N GLN A 343 5.78 16.73 34.37
CA GLN A 343 7.17 16.82 34.80
C GLN A 343 7.40 18.15 35.55
N PRO A 344 8.10 18.14 36.70
CA PRO A 344 8.39 19.33 37.48
C PRO A 344 9.40 20.27 36.83
#